data_AF-E0S8E3-F1
#
_entry.id   AF-E0S8E3-F1
#
_cell.length_a   1.000
_cell.length_b   1.000
_cell.length_c   1.000
_cell.angle_alpha   90.00
_cell.angle_beta   90.00
_cell.angle_gamma   90.00
#
_symmetry.space_group_name_H-M   'P 1'
#
loop_
_entity.id
_entity.type
_entity.pdbx_description
1 polymer ?
#
loop_
_entity_poly.entity_id
_entity_poly.type
_entity_poly.pdbx_seq_one_letter_code
_entity_poly.pdbx_strand_id
1 'polypeptide(L)'
;MNHLKFLTIVDSNAVRSSDLNQETSNLLKGIVKEIKTCQSARRGSDLVFVLPEPRIVLPKQYLKEHVETRWERFARAKGIKRRKKGSLVYDEEIGEYIPRYGPHSKKNRILKAAVKDGEITVSALRRQRKNNIEKNEANRLANIFRRRENS
;
A
#
# COMPACT_ATOMS: atom_id res chain seq x y z
N MET A 1 -11.14 5.93 35.32
CA MET A 1 -11.93 5.77 34.06
C MET A 1 -11.28 4.65 33.26
N ASN A 2 -12.06 3.68 32.77
CA ASN A 2 -11.52 2.49 32.11
C ASN A 2 -11.38 2.69 30.60
N HIS A 3 -10.30 2.16 30.02
CA HIS A 3 -10.02 2.24 28.60
C HIS A 3 -10.14 0.86 27.98
N LEU A 4 -11.39 0.42 27.81
CA LEU A 4 -11.76 -0.93 27.37
C LEU A 4 -11.09 -1.36 26.07
N LYS A 5 -10.88 -0.45 25.12
CA LYS A 5 -10.22 -0.77 23.84
C LYS A 5 -8.80 -1.33 24.01
N PHE A 6 -8.07 -0.83 25.00
CA PHE A 6 -6.72 -1.27 25.33
C PHE A 6 -6.71 -2.33 26.44
N LEU A 7 -7.89 -2.76 26.91
CA LEU A 7 -8.06 -3.67 28.05
C LEU A 7 -7.35 -3.18 29.32
N THR A 8 -7.26 -1.86 29.49
CA THR A 8 -6.62 -1.23 30.64
C THR A 8 -7.63 -0.62 31.60
N ILE A 9 -7.42 -0.86 32.89
CA ILE A 9 -8.19 -0.33 34.00
C ILE A 9 -7.30 0.67 34.72
N VAL A 10 -7.87 1.80 35.12
CA VAL A 10 -7.14 2.81 35.89
C VAL A 10 -7.92 3.07 37.16
N ASP A 11 -7.29 2.74 38.29
CA ASP A 11 -7.75 3.07 39.63
C ASP A 11 -6.81 4.08 40.28
N SER A 12 -7.37 4.99 41.08
CA SER A 12 -6.64 6.07 41.75
C SER A 12 -6.50 5.87 43.27
N ASN A 13 -6.97 4.73 43.78
CA ASN A 13 -6.90 4.40 45.20
C ASN A 13 -5.46 4.12 45.65
N ALA A 14 -5.14 4.46 46.90
CA ALA A 14 -3.86 4.11 47.49
C ALA A 14 -3.80 2.60 47.74
N VAL A 15 -2.75 1.94 47.23
CA VAL A 15 -2.59 0.48 47.34
C VAL A 15 -1.49 0.15 48.35
N ARG A 16 -1.81 -0.71 49.32
CA ARG A 16 -0.84 -1.30 50.25
C ARG A 16 -0.22 -2.55 49.63
N SER A 17 1.03 -2.86 49.96
CA SER A 17 1.75 -4.00 49.38
C SER A 17 1.13 -5.37 49.71
N SER A 18 0.51 -5.51 50.89
CA SER A 18 -0.17 -6.74 51.31
C SER A 18 -1.40 -7.09 50.47
N ASP A 19 -2.07 -6.06 49.92
CA ASP A 19 -3.43 -6.20 49.37
C ASP A 19 -3.42 -6.24 47.83
N LEU A 20 -2.24 -6.16 47.20
CA LEU A 20 -2.04 -6.03 45.76
C LEU A 20 -2.85 -7.04 44.93
N ASN A 21 -2.81 -8.32 45.32
CA ASN A 21 -3.47 -9.39 44.58
C ASN A 21 -4.99 -9.29 44.68
N GLN A 22 -5.51 -8.92 45.84
CA GLN A 22 -6.94 -8.79 46.08
C GLN A 22 -7.50 -7.62 45.28
N GLU A 23 -6.84 -6.46 45.33
CA GLU A 23 -7.24 -5.29 44.55
C GLU A 23 -7.16 -5.55 43.05
N THR A 24 -6.08 -6.18 42.58
CA THR A 24 -5.95 -6.56 41.16
C THR A 24 -7.07 -7.51 40.73
N SER A 25 -7.42 -8.50 41.56
CA SER A 25 -8.53 -9.42 41.29
C SER A 25 -9.87 -8.68 41.20
N ASN A 26 -10.10 -7.70 42.07
CA ASN A 26 -11.32 -6.90 42.06
C ASN A 26 -11.42 -6.05 40.80
N LEU A 27 -10.33 -5.39 40.40
CA LEU A 27 -10.26 -4.62 39.16
C LEU A 27 -10.54 -5.50 37.94
N LEU A 28 -9.90 -6.68 37.85
CA LEU A 28 -10.13 -7.63 36.76
C LEU A 28 -11.58 -8.12 36.69
N LYS A 29 -12.23 -8.37 37.83
CA LYS A 29 -13.67 -8.69 37.84
C LYS A 29 -14.50 -7.53 37.28
N GLY A 30 -14.13 -6.29 37.61
CA GLY A 30 -14.73 -5.07 37.09
C GLY A 30 -14.66 -4.98 35.56
N ILE A 31 -13.47 -5.14 34.96
CA ILE A 31 -13.34 -5.03 33.49
C ILE A 31 -14.09 -6.14 32.76
N VAL A 32 -14.08 -7.36 33.29
CA VAL A 32 -14.81 -8.48 32.69
C VAL A 32 -16.31 -8.20 32.70
N LYS A 33 -16.82 -7.60 33.77
CA LYS A 33 -18.23 -7.17 33.87
C LYS A 33 -18.55 -6.12 32.81
N GLU A 34 -17.70 -5.11 32.62
CA GLU A 34 -17.88 -4.07 31.60
C GLU A 34 -17.77 -4.60 30.16
N ILE A 35 -16.89 -5.56 29.89
CA ILE A 35 -16.80 -6.19 28.56
C ILE A 35 -18.07 -6.98 28.25
N LYS A 36 -18.63 -7.69 29.24
CA LYS A 36 -19.85 -8.48 29.08
C LYS A 36 -21.11 -7.64 28.83
N THR A 37 -21.12 -6.36 29.22
CA THR A 37 -22.23 -5.44 28.89
C THR A 37 -22.13 -4.85 27.49
N CYS A 38 -20.97 -4.95 26.83
CA CYS A 38 -20.80 -4.49 25.45
C CYS A 38 -21.56 -5.37 24.45
N GLN A 39 -21.86 -4.82 23.27
CA GLN A 39 -22.53 -5.56 22.21
C GLN A 39 -21.72 -6.81 21.85
N SER A 40 -22.35 -7.98 21.85
CA SER A 40 -21.74 -9.25 21.46
C SER A 40 -22.27 -9.73 20.12
N ALA A 41 -21.41 -10.41 19.36
CA ALA A 41 -21.74 -11.03 18.08
C ALA A 41 -21.11 -12.42 18.04
N ARG A 42 -21.89 -13.43 17.65
CA ARG A 42 -21.32 -14.75 17.33
C ARG A 42 -20.67 -14.70 15.95
N ARG A 43 -19.42 -15.16 15.87
CA ARG A 43 -18.73 -15.42 14.61
C ARG A 43 -18.29 -16.88 14.60
N GLY A 44 -19.05 -17.73 13.92
CA GLY A 44 -18.82 -19.17 13.91
C GLY A 44 -19.05 -19.79 15.29
N SER A 45 -18.01 -20.43 15.84
CA SER A 45 -18.00 -20.98 17.21
C SER A 45 -17.79 -19.93 18.30
N ASP A 46 -17.28 -18.75 17.94
CA ASP A 46 -16.70 -17.82 18.91
C ASP A 46 -17.68 -16.68 19.26
N LEU A 47 -17.67 -16.28 20.53
CA LEU A 47 -18.41 -15.11 21.01
C LEU A 47 -17.47 -13.90 21.06
N VAL A 48 -17.72 -12.91 20.21
CA VAL A 48 -16.88 -11.71 20.09
C VAL A 48 -17.63 -10.50 20.68
N PHE A 49 -16.96 -9.73 21.52
CA PHE A 49 -17.48 -8.48 22.06
C PHE A 49 -16.94 -7.28 21.28
N VAL A 50 -17.82 -6.37 20.90
CA VAL A 50 -17.48 -5.12 20.23
C VAL A 50 -17.16 -4.07 21.29
N LEU A 51 -15.88 -3.76 21.43
CA LEU A 51 -15.39 -2.77 22.39
C LEU A 51 -15.54 -1.34 21.84
N PRO A 52 -15.82 -0.35 22.70
CA PRO A 52 -15.94 1.05 22.30
C PRO A 52 -14.62 1.62 21.77
N GLU A 53 -14.71 2.75 21.08
CA GLU A 53 -13.53 3.46 20.57
C GLU A 53 -12.61 3.95 21.71
N PRO A 54 -11.28 3.98 21.48
CA PRO A 54 -10.33 4.39 22.49
C PRO A 54 -10.48 5.88 22.80
N ARG A 55 -10.60 6.23 24.08
CA ARG A 55 -10.58 7.64 24.54
C ARG A 55 -9.16 8.22 24.62
N ILE A 56 -8.16 7.37 24.84
CA ILE A 56 -6.76 7.80 24.86
C ILE A 56 -6.26 7.90 23.42
N VAL A 57 -5.79 9.10 23.06
CA VAL A 57 -5.04 9.30 21.82
C VAL A 57 -3.57 8.98 22.11
N LEU A 58 -3.09 7.85 21.58
CA LEU A 58 -1.67 7.51 21.64
C LEU A 58 -0.91 8.23 20.51
N PRO A 59 0.32 8.69 20.77
CA PRO A 59 1.15 9.26 19.72
C PRO A 59 1.39 8.18 18.64
N LYS A 60 1.10 8.54 17.38
CA LYS A 60 1.36 7.66 16.24
C LYS A 60 2.72 8.00 15.64
N GLN A 61 3.43 6.97 15.16
CA GLN A 61 4.53 7.20 14.25
C GLN A 61 3.99 7.87 12.97
N TYR A 62 4.56 9.00 12.60
CA TYR A 62 4.13 9.73 11.41
C TYR A 62 4.42 8.90 10.15
N LEU A 63 3.45 8.86 9.24
CA LEU A 63 3.69 8.34 7.89
C LEU A 63 4.54 9.38 7.16
N LYS A 64 5.70 8.96 6.62
CA LYS A 64 6.60 9.86 5.88
C LYS A 64 5.86 10.53 4.73
N GLU A 65 6.07 11.83 4.55
CA GLU A 65 5.45 12.58 3.47
C GLU A 65 5.80 11.99 2.11
N HIS A 66 4.82 12.00 1.20
CA HIS A 66 5.02 11.49 -0.14
C HIS A 66 5.86 12.50 -0.96
N VAL A 67 7.15 12.23 -1.10
CA VAL A 67 8.02 13.02 -1.99
C VAL A 67 7.69 12.70 -3.45
N GLU A 68 7.13 13.69 -4.15
CA GLU A 68 6.84 13.58 -5.58
C GLU A 68 8.09 13.29 -6.42
N THR A 69 7.98 12.35 -7.37
CA THR A 69 9.01 12.07 -8.36
C THR A 69 9.17 13.24 -9.34
N ARG A 70 10.32 13.29 -10.04
CA ARG A 70 10.56 14.33 -11.06
C ARG A 70 9.46 14.38 -12.13
N TRP A 71 8.94 13.21 -12.52
CA TRP A 71 7.86 13.14 -13.50
C TRP A 71 6.53 13.62 -12.94
N GLU A 72 6.21 13.32 -11.68
CA GLU A 72 4.99 13.81 -11.03
C GLU A 72 5.00 15.33 -10.88
N ARG A 73 6.14 15.92 -10.47
CA ARG A 73 6.31 17.38 -10.43
C ARG A 73 6.07 18.00 -11.80
N PHE A 74 6.63 17.41 -12.86
CA PHE A 74 6.41 17.85 -14.23
C PHE A 74 4.95 17.69 -14.67
N ALA A 75 4.34 16.54 -14.39
CA ALA A 75 2.95 16.26 -14.75
C ALA A 75 1.99 17.22 -14.06
N ARG A 76 2.23 17.53 -12.78
CA ARG A 76 1.49 18.53 -12.01
C ARG A 76 1.63 19.93 -12.63
N ALA A 77 2.85 20.36 -12.92
CA ALA A 77 3.11 21.66 -13.54
C ALA A 77 2.47 21.79 -14.94
N LYS A 78 2.38 20.70 -15.69
CA LYS A 78 1.77 20.66 -17.02
C LYS A 78 0.28 20.31 -17.01
N GLY A 79 -0.33 20.06 -15.85
CA GLY A 79 -1.74 19.65 -15.75
C GLY A 79 -2.04 18.28 -16.39
N ILE A 80 -1.04 17.41 -16.53
CA ILE A 80 -1.19 16.08 -17.13
C ILE A 80 -1.92 15.16 -16.15
N LYS A 81 -3.20 14.90 -16.41
CA LYS A 81 -4.03 13.99 -15.61
C LYS A 81 -3.77 12.52 -15.99
N ARG A 82 -3.60 11.66 -14.98
CA ARG A 82 -3.46 10.20 -15.18
C ARG A 82 -4.79 9.61 -15.67
N ARG A 83 -4.77 8.98 -16.86
CA ARG A 83 -5.92 8.24 -17.41
C ARG A 83 -5.68 6.73 -17.29
N LYS A 84 -6.74 5.97 -16.99
CA LYS A 84 -6.70 4.50 -17.06
C LYS A 84 -6.57 4.09 -18.53
N LYS A 85 -5.61 3.22 -18.84
CA LYS A 85 -5.41 2.66 -20.18
C LYS A 85 -5.81 1.18 -20.14
N GLY A 86 -6.63 0.75 -21.10
CA GLY A 86 -7.04 -0.65 -21.23
C GLY A 86 -5.88 -1.58 -21.61
N SER A 87 -6.03 -2.86 -21.26
CA SER A 87 -5.04 -3.91 -21.56
C SER A 87 -4.95 -4.20 -23.06
N LEU A 88 -6.07 -4.15 -23.76
CA LEU A 88 -6.17 -4.39 -25.21
C LEU A 88 -6.12 -3.08 -26.01
N VAL A 89 -5.58 -3.16 -27.22
CA VAL A 89 -5.50 -2.09 -28.22
C VAL A 89 -5.91 -2.71 -29.56
N TYR A 90 -6.85 -2.07 -30.25
CA TYR A 90 -7.28 -2.50 -31.58
C TYR A 90 -6.16 -2.25 -32.60
N ASP A 91 -5.86 -3.26 -33.41
CA ASP A 91 -4.87 -3.16 -34.49
C ASP A 91 -5.56 -3.14 -35.85
N GLU A 92 -5.49 -2.01 -36.54
CA GLU A 92 -6.19 -1.77 -37.82
C GLU A 92 -5.70 -2.69 -38.95
N GLU A 93 -4.46 -3.16 -38.90
CA GLU A 93 -3.88 -4.05 -39.92
C GLU A 93 -4.45 -5.47 -39.87
N ILE A 94 -4.89 -5.92 -38.69
CA ILE A 94 -5.29 -7.30 -38.42
C ILE A 94 -6.79 -7.38 -38.12
N GLY A 95 -7.40 -6.25 -37.77
CA GLY A 95 -8.82 -6.16 -37.43
C GLY A 95 -9.15 -6.72 -36.04
N GLU A 96 -8.15 -6.96 -35.18
CA GLU A 96 -8.31 -7.64 -33.89
C GLU A 96 -7.80 -6.80 -32.71
N TYR A 97 -8.31 -7.11 -31.51
CA TYR A 97 -7.82 -6.55 -30.25
C TYR A 97 -6.57 -7.29 -29.78
N ILE A 98 -5.44 -6.60 -29.75
CA ILE A 98 -4.15 -7.15 -29.36
C ILE A 98 -3.74 -6.59 -27.99
N PRO A 99 -3.05 -7.36 -27.13
CA PRO A 99 -2.55 -6.84 -25.86
C PRO A 99 -1.54 -5.70 -26.06
N ARG A 100 -1.65 -4.64 -25.25
CA ARG A 100 -0.79 -3.45 -25.27
C ARG A 100 0.67 -3.77 -24.93
N TYR A 101 0.87 -4.79 -24.09
CA TYR A 101 2.18 -5.24 -23.59
C TYR A 101 2.25 -6.77 -23.63
N GLY A 102 3.45 -7.35 -23.43
CA GLY A 102 3.65 -8.80 -23.42
C GLY A 102 3.97 -9.39 -24.80
N PRO A 103 4.22 -10.72 -24.90
CA PRO A 103 4.82 -11.36 -26.07
C PRO A 103 4.04 -11.20 -27.38
N HIS A 104 2.71 -11.09 -27.28
CA HIS A 104 1.79 -10.94 -28.41
C HIS A 104 1.49 -9.48 -28.77
N SER A 105 2.06 -8.50 -28.07
CA SER A 105 1.82 -7.09 -28.36
C SER A 105 2.35 -6.65 -29.72
N LYS A 106 1.72 -5.63 -30.33
CA LYS A 106 2.12 -5.08 -31.64
C LYS A 106 3.62 -4.81 -31.73
N LYS A 107 4.21 -4.19 -30.70
CA LYS A 107 5.67 -3.91 -30.62
C LYS A 107 6.54 -5.18 -30.67
N ASN A 108 6.14 -6.25 -29.97
CA ASN A 108 6.89 -7.50 -29.98
C ASN A 108 6.66 -8.31 -31.26
N ARG A 109 5.48 -8.20 -31.88
CA ARG A 109 5.22 -8.77 -33.21
C ARG A 109 6.09 -8.10 -34.27
N ILE A 110 6.19 -6.77 -34.28
CA ILE A 110 7.08 -6.02 -35.16
C ILE A 110 8.53 -6.47 -34.98
N LEU A 111 9.00 -6.62 -33.73
CA LEU A 111 10.37 -7.08 -33.47
C LEU A 111 10.64 -8.51 -33.95
N LYS A 112 9.62 -9.38 -34.00
CA LYS A 112 9.72 -10.73 -34.58
C LYS A 112 9.64 -10.70 -36.11
N ALA A 113 8.82 -9.83 -36.68
CA ALA A 113 8.62 -9.69 -38.12
C ALA A 113 9.81 -9.00 -38.82
N ALA A 114 10.40 -7.98 -38.19
CA ALA A 114 11.61 -7.28 -38.67
C ALA A 114 12.87 -8.18 -38.77
N VAL A 115 12.79 -9.45 -38.33
CA VAL A 115 13.81 -10.46 -38.64
C VAL A 115 13.80 -10.83 -40.13
N LYS A 116 12.68 -10.62 -40.84
CA LYS A 116 12.49 -10.99 -42.24
C LYS A 116 12.79 -9.85 -43.22
N ASP A 117 12.47 -8.61 -42.88
CA ASP A 117 12.54 -7.48 -43.81
C ASP A 117 13.71 -6.55 -43.45
N GLY A 118 14.74 -6.54 -44.31
CA GLY A 118 16.10 -6.04 -44.03
C GLY A 118 16.29 -4.51 -43.90
N GLU A 119 15.27 -3.74 -43.54
CA GLU A 119 15.37 -2.27 -43.47
C GLU A 119 15.82 -1.74 -42.10
N ILE A 120 15.49 -2.44 -40.99
CA ILE A 120 15.96 -2.10 -39.64
C ILE A 120 16.49 -3.37 -38.98
N THR A 121 17.79 -3.38 -38.65
CA THR A 121 18.38 -4.56 -38.01
C THR A 121 17.74 -4.80 -36.64
N VAL A 122 17.28 -6.03 -36.40
CA VAL A 122 16.68 -6.47 -35.13
C VAL A 122 17.59 -6.16 -33.93
N SER A 123 18.91 -6.18 -34.15
CA SER A 123 19.92 -5.81 -33.17
C SER A 123 19.79 -4.35 -32.72
N ALA A 124 19.55 -3.41 -33.64
CA ALA A 124 19.36 -2.00 -33.33
C ALA A 124 18.10 -1.77 -32.47
N LEU A 125 16.98 -2.39 -32.83
CA LEU A 125 15.73 -2.30 -32.06
C LEU A 125 15.88 -2.89 -30.64
N ARG A 126 16.54 -4.04 -30.52
CA ARG A 126 16.85 -4.66 -29.22
C ARG A 126 17.76 -3.76 -28.37
N ARG A 127 18.78 -3.17 -28.98
CA ARG A 127 19.70 -2.23 -28.31
C ARG A 127 18.96 -0.98 -27.82
N GLN A 128 18.12 -0.38 -28.66
CA GLN A 128 17.32 0.78 -28.27
C GLN A 128 16.38 0.46 -27.11
N ARG A 129 15.75 -0.73 -27.13
CA ARG A 129 14.90 -1.19 -26.03
C ARG A 129 15.70 -1.35 -24.73
N LYS A 130 16.88 -1.96 -24.78
CA LYS A 130 17.77 -2.11 -23.62
C LYS A 130 18.18 -0.75 -23.05
N ASN A 131 18.63 0.17 -23.90
CA ASN A 131 19.00 1.54 -23.49
C ASN A 131 17.83 2.28 -22.81
N ASN A 132 16.60 2.12 -23.32
CA ASN A 132 15.40 2.72 -22.72
C ASN A 132 15.07 2.12 -21.34
N ILE A 133 15.29 0.82 -21.16
CA ILE A 133 15.11 0.13 -19.87
C ILE A 133 16.14 0.65 -18.87
N GLU A 134 17.41 0.67 -19.25
CA GLU A 134 18.52 1.17 -18.41
C GLU A 134 18.30 2.63 -17.98
N LYS A 135 17.88 3.49 -18.92
CA LYS A 135 17.54 4.89 -18.61
C LYS A 135 16.38 4.99 -17.61
N ASN A 136 15.38 4.11 -17.72
CA ASN A 136 14.25 4.10 -16.78
C ASN A 136 14.68 3.64 -15.38
N GLU A 137 15.53 2.61 -15.31
CA GLU A 137 16.08 2.10 -14.04
C GLU A 137 16.97 3.14 -13.36
N ALA A 138 17.86 3.80 -14.10
CA ALA A 138 18.68 4.90 -13.58
C ALA A 138 17.82 6.03 -13.01
N ASN A 139 16.75 6.43 -13.71
CA ASN A 139 15.81 7.45 -13.22
C ASN A 139 15.06 6.98 -11.97
N ARG A 140 14.67 5.71 -11.90
CA ARG A 140 14.03 5.11 -10.71
C ARG A 140 14.97 5.18 -9.51
N LEU A 141 16.22 4.77 -9.66
CA LEU A 141 17.23 4.81 -8.60
C LEU A 141 17.48 6.24 -8.12
N ALA A 142 17.63 7.20 -9.04
CA ALA A 142 17.81 8.61 -8.69
C ALA A 142 16.60 9.17 -7.92
N ASN A 143 15.38 8.78 -8.27
CA ASN A 143 14.18 9.20 -7.52
C ASN A 143 14.12 8.54 -6.12
N ILE A 144 14.53 7.27 -5.98
CA ILE A 144 14.61 6.59 -4.68
C ILE A 144 15.65 7.28 -3.79
N PHE A 145 16.81 7.63 -4.34
CA PHE A 145 17.86 8.33 -3.62
C PHE A 145 17.37 9.70 -3.12
N ARG A 146 16.80 10.54 -4.01
CA ARG A 146 16.20 11.82 -3.61
C ARG A 146 15.09 11.66 -2.56
N ARG A 147 14.30 10.59 -2.62
CA ARG A 147 13.27 10.31 -1.61
C ARG A 147 13.87 10.00 -0.24
N ARG A 148 15.06 9.39 -0.20
CA ARG A 148 15.77 9.12 1.06
C ARG A 148 16.41 10.38 1.65
N GLU A 149 16.97 11.26 0.82
CA GLU A 149 17.58 12.52 1.29
C GLU A 149 16.56 13.53 1.82
N ASN A 150 15.37 13.60 1.20
CA ASN A 150 14.31 14.51 1.62
C ASN A 150 13.42 13.94 2.75
N SER A 151 13.81 12.83 3.37
CA SER A 151 13.05 12.12 4.40
C SER A 151 13.80 12.06 5.72
#